data_AF-F2NL17-F1
#
_entry.id   AF-F2NL17-F1
#
_cell.length_a   1.000
_cell.length_b   1.000
_cell.length_c   1.000
_cell.angle_alpha   90.00
_cell.angle_beta   90.00
_cell.angle_gamma   90.00
#
_symmetry.space_group_name_H-M   'P 1'
#
loop_
_entity.id
_entity.type
_entity.pdbx_description
1 polymer ?
#
loop_
_entity_poly.entity_id
_entity_poly.type
_entity_poly.pdbx_seq_one_letter_code
_entity_poly.pdbx_strand_id
1 'polypeptide(L)'
;MEAGSRELECPVCGEILALEEDVLEVLNEGDLLECEACSAVVEVMSLDPLEIMVVEGGHGFFVDCPRCEAAIEVEEEGPVVCPECGFTFRPDWSDVEEEEE
;
A
#
# COMPACT_ATOMS: atom_id res chain seq x y z
N MET A 1 34.16 2.12 6.67
CA MET A 1 33.29 1.78 5.53
C MET A 1 32.11 2.71 5.62
N GLU A 2 31.82 3.46 4.57
CA GLU A 2 30.63 4.32 4.50
C GLU A 2 29.41 3.42 4.59
N ALA A 3 28.56 3.66 5.59
CA ALA A 3 27.32 2.92 5.76
C ALA A 3 26.38 3.32 4.63
N GLY A 4 26.20 2.43 3.65
CA GLY A 4 25.39 2.69 2.45
C GLY A 4 23.91 2.46 2.71
N SER A 5 23.22 3.37 3.38
CA SER A 5 21.75 3.38 3.42
C SER A 5 21.18 3.81 2.07
N ARG A 6 20.19 3.09 1.53
CA ARG A 6 19.44 3.52 0.34
C ARG A 6 18.07 4.04 0.75
N GLU A 7 17.69 5.18 0.20
CA GLU A 7 16.43 5.86 0.42
C GLU A 7 15.61 5.78 -0.88
N LEU A 8 14.36 5.36 -0.77
CA LEU A 8 13.40 5.26 -1.87
C LEU A 8 12.09 5.90 -1.46
N GLU A 9 11.36 6.49 -2.40
CA GLU A 9 10.06 7.10 -2.13
C GLU A 9 8.96 6.06 -2.33
N CYS A 10 8.07 5.91 -1.33
CA CYS A 10 6.92 5.04 -1.45
C CYS A 10 5.96 5.60 -2.52
N PRO A 11 5.68 4.86 -3.60
CA PRO A 11 4.77 5.34 -4.65
C PRO A 11 3.30 5.50 -4.20
N VAL A 12 2.95 5.00 -3.00
CA VAL A 12 1.59 5.09 -2.44
C VAL A 12 1.39 6.35 -1.61
N CYS A 13 2.22 6.56 -0.58
CA CYS A 13 2.08 7.67 0.36
C CYS A 13 3.10 8.81 0.15
N GLY A 14 4.14 8.58 -0.67
CA GLY A 14 5.24 9.52 -0.87
C GLY A 14 6.23 9.57 0.30
N GLU A 15 6.14 8.67 1.28
CA GLU A 15 7.06 8.61 2.42
C GLU A 15 8.40 7.96 2.03
N ILE A 16 9.48 8.39 2.67
CA ILE A 16 10.82 7.84 2.42
C ILE A 16 11.00 6.49 3.14
N LEU A 17 11.12 5.42 2.35
CA LEU A 17 11.53 4.09 2.74
C LEU A 17 13.06 4.06 2.89
N ALA A 18 13.54 4.06 4.14
CA ALA A 18 14.96 3.95 4.44
C ALA A 18 15.34 2.47 4.63
N LEU A 19 16.13 1.91 3.72
CA LEU A 19 16.62 0.54 3.82
C LEU A 19 18.01 0.50 4.49
N GLU A 20 18.13 -0.36 5.50
CA GLU A 20 19.39 -0.66 6.17
C GLU A 20 20.32 -1.48 5.26
N GLU A 21 21.63 -1.40 5.53
CA GLU A 21 22.64 -2.14 4.75
C GLU A 21 22.42 -3.64 4.79
N ASP A 22 22.11 -4.20 5.97
CA ASP A 22 21.84 -5.63 6.13
C ASP A 22 20.66 -6.10 5.25
N VAL A 23 19.66 -5.24 5.03
CA VAL A 23 18.53 -5.53 4.14
C VAL A 23 18.99 -5.49 2.69
N LEU A 24 19.74 -4.46 2.30
CA LEU A 24 20.25 -4.30 0.94
C LEU A 24 21.21 -5.43 0.53
N GLU A 25 21.97 -5.99 1.47
CA GLU A 25 22.88 -7.11 1.22
C GLU A 25 22.16 -8.41 0.85
N VAL A 26 20.92 -8.58 1.31
CA VAL A 26 20.10 -9.77 1.04
C VAL A 26 18.94 -9.51 0.08
N LEU A 27 18.70 -8.26 -0.30
CA LEU A 27 17.62 -7.84 -1.18
C LEU A 27 17.84 -8.35 -2.62
N ASN A 28 16.82 -8.97 -3.20
CA ASN A 28 16.85 -9.43 -4.60
C ASN A 28 15.73 -8.79 -5.42
N GLU A 29 15.86 -8.87 -6.75
CA GLU A 29 14.74 -8.59 -7.65
C GLU A 29 13.60 -9.59 -7.36
N GLY A 30 12.38 -9.09 -7.17
CA GLY A 30 11.21 -9.83 -6.72
C GLY A 30 11.03 -9.92 -5.20
N ASP A 31 11.93 -9.33 -4.40
CA ASP A 31 11.68 -9.18 -2.95
C ASP A 31 10.53 -8.21 -2.69
N LEU A 32 9.80 -8.47 -1.60
CA LEU A 32 8.68 -7.66 -1.14
C LEU A 32 9.11 -6.83 0.08
N LEU A 33 8.90 -5.52 -0.02
CA LEU A 33 9.14 -4.55 1.05
C LEU A 33 7.80 -3.99 1.51
N GLU A 34 7.65 -3.79 2.81
CA GLU A 34 6.45 -3.16 3.40
C GLU A 34 6.79 -1.74 3.84
N CYS A 35 5.93 -0.79 3.50
CA CYS A 35 6.06 0.57 3.98
C CYS A 35 5.51 0.70 5.40
N GLU A 36 6.36 1.06 6.36
CA GLU A 36 5.94 1.25 7.76
C GLU A 36 4.90 2.38 7.95
N ALA A 37 4.77 3.30 6.99
CA ALA A 37 3.85 4.43 7.07
C ALA A 37 2.43 4.12 6.57
N CYS A 38 2.29 3.39 5.47
CA CYS A 38 1.00 3.09 4.84
C CYS A 38 0.71 1.60 4.71
N SER A 39 1.58 0.73 5.22
CA SER A 39 1.51 -0.73 5.08
C SER A 39 1.40 -1.20 3.62
N ALA A 40 1.82 -0.37 2.66
CA ALA A 40 1.86 -0.76 1.26
C ALA A 40 2.99 -1.77 1.03
N VAL A 41 2.67 -2.85 0.33
CA VAL A 41 3.66 -3.82 -0.12
C VAL A 41 4.16 -3.42 -1.50
N VAL A 42 5.47 -3.26 -1.63
CA VAL A 42 6.16 -2.92 -2.89
C VAL A 42 7.13 -4.03 -3.25
N GLU A 43 7.17 -4.41 -4.52
CA GLU A 43 8.11 -5.40 -5.05
C GLU A 43 9.29 -4.70 -5.71
N VAL A 44 10.48 -5.24 -5.48
CA VAL A 44 11.72 -4.76 -6.09
C VAL A 44 11.78 -5.23 -7.54
N MET A 45 11.70 -4.30 -8.47
CA MET A 45 11.78 -4.56 -9.92
C MET A 45 13.22 -4.63 -10.42
N SER A 46 14.08 -3.76 -9.90
CA SER A 46 15.48 -3.63 -10.29
C SER A 46 16.31 -3.20 -9.09
N LEU A 47 17.59 -3.61 -9.02
CA LEU A 47 18.52 -3.17 -7.96
C LEU A 47 19.50 -2.08 -8.41
N ASP A 48 19.67 -1.85 -9.71
CA ASP A 48 20.60 -0.87 -10.26
C ASP A 48 20.07 -0.22 -11.57
N PRO A 49 19.36 0.92 -11.50
CA PRO A 49 18.94 1.64 -10.29
C PRO A 49 17.89 0.85 -9.49
N LEU A 50 17.80 1.13 -8.17
CA LEU A 50 16.78 0.50 -7.32
C LEU A 50 15.39 1.01 -7.75
N GLU A 51 14.62 0.15 -8.41
CA GLU A 51 13.23 0.43 -8.82
C GLU A 51 12.29 -0.50 -8.06
N ILE A 52 11.19 0.07 -7.57
CA ILE A 52 10.13 -0.64 -6.86
C ILE A 52 8.78 -0.36 -7.51
N MET A 53 7.88 -1.32 -7.46
CA MET A 53 6.51 -1.21 -7.94
C MET A 53 5.55 -1.66 -6.84
N VAL A 54 4.40 -1.02 -6.73
CA VAL A 54 3.35 -1.51 -5.83
C VAL A 54 2.89 -2.87 -6.33
N VAL A 55 3.00 -3.90 -5.50
CA VAL A 55 2.35 -5.17 -5.81
C VAL A 55 0.94 -5.13 -5.28
N GLU A 56 0.01 -5.46 -6.16
CA GLU A 56 -1.42 -5.56 -5.91
C GLU A 56 -1.72 -6.74 -4.98
N GLY A 57 -1.31 -6.61 -3.72
CA GLY A 57 -1.53 -7.55 -2.62
C GLY A 57 -1.91 -6.85 -1.30
N GLY A 58 -1.99 -5.51 -1.31
CA GLY A 58 -2.44 -4.67 -0.20
C GLY A 58 -3.50 -3.67 -0.65
N HIS A 59 -4.51 -4.12 -1.39
CA HIS A 59 -5.68 -3.28 -1.72
C HIS A 59 -6.59 -3.25 -0.50
N GLY A 60 -6.17 -2.51 0.52
CA GLY A 60 -7.14 -1.86 1.38
C GLY A 60 -7.91 -0.88 0.50
N PHE A 61 -9.14 -1.22 0.09
CA PHE A 61 -10.01 -0.24 -0.53
C PHE A 61 -10.31 0.83 0.53
N PHE A 62 -10.01 2.09 0.23
CA PHE A 62 -10.38 3.18 1.13
C PHE A 62 -11.80 3.62 0.79
N VAL A 63 -12.70 3.41 1.74
CA VAL A 63 -14.10 3.83 1.60
C VAL A 63 -14.42 4.92 2.61
N ASP A 64 -15.07 5.99 2.16
CA ASP A 64 -15.47 7.09 3.02
C ASP A 64 -16.77 6.73 3.74
N CYS A 65 -16.82 6.91 5.05
CA CYS A 65 -18.08 6.74 5.76
C CYS A 65 -19.08 7.83 5.36
N PRO A 66 -20.29 7.52 4.87
CA PRO A 66 -21.28 8.53 4.47
C PRO A 66 -21.86 9.35 5.64
N ARG A 67 -21.50 9.02 6.90
CA ARG A 67 -21.95 9.74 8.10
C ARG A 67 -20.90 10.68 8.70
N CYS A 68 -19.65 10.25 8.73
CA CYS A 68 -18.57 10.99 9.39
C CYS A 68 -17.40 11.30 8.47
N GLU A 69 -17.48 10.91 7.20
CA GLU A 69 -16.45 11.13 6.18
C GLU A 69 -15.07 10.59 6.60
N ALA A 70 -15.06 9.63 7.54
CA ALA A 70 -13.84 8.94 7.95
C ALA A 70 -13.43 7.97 6.84
N ALA A 71 -12.16 8.03 6.44
CA ALA A 71 -11.54 7.06 5.55
C ALA A 71 -11.36 5.73 6.29
N ILE A 72 -11.91 4.66 5.71
CA ILE A 72 -11.85 3.31 6.29
C ILE A 72 -11.15 2.42 5.27
N GLU A 73 -10.03 1.84 5.69
CA GLU A 73 -9.33 0.82 4.93
C GLU A 73 -10.07 -0.50 5.06
N VAL A 74 -10.42 -1.13 3.93
CA VAL A 74 -11.07 -2.44 3.92
C VAL A 74 -10.40 -3.42 3.01
N GLU A 75 -10.14 -4.60 3.55
CA GLU A 75 -9.38 -5.67 2.90
C GLU A 75 -10.27 -6.60 2.06
N GLU A 76 -11.60 -6.52 2.23
CA GLU A 76 -12.58 -7.37 1.55
C GLU A 76 -13.82 -6.60 1.06
N GLU A 77 -14.35 -7.02 -0.10
CA GLU A 77 -15.60 -6.52 -0.67
C GLU A 77 -16.79 -6.96 0.20
N GLY A 78 -17.25 -6.07 1.08
CA GLY A 78 -18.21 -6.47 2.10
C GLY A 78 -18.94 -5.31 2.80
N PRO A 79 -19.79 -5.63 3.79
CA PRO A 79 -20.36 -4.64 4.70
C PRO A 79 -19.27 -4.12 5.64
N VAL A 80 -18.98 -2.83 5.50
CA VAL A 80 -17.94 -2.11 6.26
C VAL A 80 -18.56 -1.50 7.51
N VAL A 81 -17.93 -1.70 8.67
CA VAL A 81 -18.33 -1.06 9.92
C VAL A 81 -17.38 0.08 10.21
N CYS A 82 -17.88 1.31 10.22
CA CYS A 82 -17.08 2.46 10.59
C CYS A 82 -16.66 2.36 12.08
N PRO A 83 -15.36 2.34 12.41
CA PRO A 83 -14.89 2.26 13.80
C PRO A 83 -15.17 3.54 14.60
N GLU A 84 -15.27 4.69 13.91
CA GLU A 84 -15.51 6.00 14.54
C GLU A 84 -16.97 6.17 14.99
N CYS A 85 -17.93 5.75 14.16
CA CYS A 85 -19.36 5.99 14.43
C CYS A 85 -20.19 4.71 14.64
N GLY A 86 -19.60 3.53 14.45
CA GLY A 86 -20.29 2.24 14.56
C GLY A 86 -21.34 1.99 13.47
N PHE A 87 -21.34 2.78 12.39
CA PHE A 87 -22.29 2.64 11.30
C PHE A 87 -21.83 1.57 10.32
N THR A 88 -22.67 0.55 10.09
CA THR A 88 -22.45 -0.45 9.06
C THR A 88 -23.04 0.03 7.74
N PHE A 89 -22.23 0.09 6.70
CA PHE A 89 -22.66 0.43 5.35
C PHE A 89 -22.03 -0.53 4.35
N ARG A 90 -22.60 -0.60 3.15
CA ARG A 90 -22.04 -1.37 2.05
C ARG A 90 -21.61 -0.36 0.98
N PRO A 91 -20.29 -0.17 0.77
CA PRO A 91 -19.79 0.61 -0.36
C PRO A 91 -20.40 0.07 -1.66
N ASP A 92 -20.62 0.94 -2.63
CA ASP A 92 -21.11 0.51 -3.94
C ASP A 92 -19.92 -0.02 -4.74
N TRP A 93 -19.72 -1.33 -4.68
CA TRP A 93 -18.68 -2.05 -5.42
C TRP A 93 -19.03 -2.20 -6.91
N SER A 94 -20.23 -1.77 -7.31
CA SER A 94 -20.77 -1.98 -8.66
C SER A 94 -20.22 -1.02 -9.72
N ASP A 95 -19.38 -0.05 -9.35
CA ASP A 95 -18.74 0.89 -10.29
C ASP A 95 -17.41 0.34 -10.87
N VAL A 96 -16.97 -0.86 -10.43
CA VAL A 96 -15.74 -1.53 -10.93
C VAL A 96 -16.04 -2.55 -12.04
N GLU A 97 -17.31 -2.91 -12.26
CA GLU A 97 -17.74 -3.64 -13.44
C GLU A 97 -18.46 -2.65 -14.36
N GLU A 98 -17.79 -2.08 -15.38
CA GLU A 98 -18.35 -1.68 -16.69
C GLU A 98 -17.47 -0.62 -17.38
N GLU A 99 -16.30 -0.99 -17.94
CA GLU A 99 -15.76 -0.36 -19.16
C GLU A 99 -15.01 -1.42 -20.00
N GLU A 100 -15.72 -2.46 -20.44
CA GLU A 100 -15.31 -3.27 -21.60
C GLU A 100 -16.03 -2.71 -22.86
N GLU A 101 -15.43 -1.75 -23.58
CA GLU A 101 -15.78 -1.45 -24.98
C GLU A 101 -14.54 -1.17 -25.86
#